data_AF-A0A2D5EMY1-F1
#
_entry.id   AF-A0A2D5EMY1-F1
#
_cell.length_a   1.000
_cell.length_b   1.000
_cell.length_c   1.000
_cell.angle_alpha   90.00
_cell.angle_beta   90.00
_cell.angle_gamma   90.00
#
_symmetry.space_group_name_H-M   'P 1'
#
loop_
_entity.id
_entity.type
_entity.pdbx_description
1 polymer ?
#
loop_
_entity_poly.entity_id
_entity_poly.type
_entity_poly.pdbx_seq_one_letter_code
_entity_poly.pdbx_strand_id
1 'polypeptide(L)'
;MRHVITVAVVLGLACGGEEQPQQPPATNAPATPQPVGQAQPVAPAGGAATPTPTPAAGAGQSNFGTVALRPGFTPDPHVVRGTSGGAIQASNLNAQCRGWISQTPDHLFNAQGPFNNLRFVVNAGSEDTTLVVQKPDGTYLCNDDTDGFHPVVAGAFPPGMYKVWVGSYQRGTQAAYQLGISELGSVTPSSLGGGSAGGAAGAGAAQLDLTGSNANFQPVSLRPGFTPDPHVVTGTSGGSVNATSVNPSCRGWIARVPDHLFTASGAFNNLRVMVNSAQDTTLVVRKPDGTFVCDDDSEGMNPMVTGSFPPGQYRVWVGSYQQGQNAAYRLGFSELSSVTPNSIAQ
;
A
#
# COMPACT_ATOMS: atom_id res chain seq x y z
N MET A 1 -76.95 1.20 -50.06
CA MET A 1 -78.06 1.03 -49.09
C MET A 1 -77.84 -0.29 -48.38
N ARG A 2 -78.03 -0.31 -47.05
CA ARG A 2 -77.84 -1.47 -46.14
C ARG A 2 -78.50 -2.72 -46.69
N HIS A 3 -77.92 -3.91 -46.42
CA HIS A 3 -78.63 -5.02 -45.77
C HIS A 3 -77.65 -5.99 -45.09
N VAL A 4 -78.04 -6.33 -43.86
CA VAL A 4 -77.50 -7.33 -42.94
C VAL A 4 -78.29 -8.63 -43.17
N ILE A 5 -77.67 -9.81 -42.98
CA ILE A 5 -78.23 -11.12 -42.55
C ILE A 5 -77.01 -12.09 -42.52
N THR A 6 -76.47 -12.64 -41.43
CA THR A 6 -76.95 -13.51 -40.32
C THR A 6 -77.20 -14.98 -40.72
N VAL A 7 -76.68 -15.91 -39.87
CA VAL A 7 -77.16 -17.31 -39.63
C VAL A 7 -76.80 -18.33 -40.74
N ALA A 8 -76.40 -19.59 -40.52
CA ALA A 8 -76.07 -20.46 -39.38
C ALA A 8 -75.76 -21.87 -39.95
N VAL A 9 -74.98 -22.68 -39.20
CA VAL A 9 -75.21 -24.10 -38.82
C VAL A 9 -75.61 -25.06 -39.99
N VAL A 10 -74.94 -26.19 -40.26
CA VAL A 10 -75.08 -27.48 -39.56
C VAL A 10 -74.18 -28.54 -40.23
N LEU A 11 -73.61 -29.38 -39.36
CA LEU A 11 -73.11 -30.76 -39.48
C LEU A 11 -73.25 -31.55 -40.81
N GLY A 12 -72.22 -32.38 -41.05
CA GLY A 12 -72.35 -33.68 -41.74
C GLY A 12 -70.99 -34.31 -42.01
N LEU A 13 -70.49 -35.15 -41.08
CA LEU A 13 -70.27 -36.60 -41.27
C LEU A 13 -69.34 -37.04 -42.42
N ALA A 14 -68.22 -37.64 -41.99
CA ALA A 14 -67.74 -38.98 -42.37
C ALA A 14 -66.51 -39.12 -43.31
N CYS A 15 -65.56 -39.89 -42.77
CA CYS A 15 -64.73 -40.92 -43.41
C CYS A 15 -63.56 -40.53 -44.33
N GLY A 16 -62.35 -40.62 -43.74
CA GLY A 16 -61.36 -41.64 -44.11
C GLY A 16 -60.40 -41.31 -45.26
N GLY A 17 -59.10 -41.31 -44.96
CA GLY A 17 -58.03 -41.33 -45.95
C GLY A 17 -56.72 -40.80 -45.36
N GLU A 18 -55.75 -41.69 -45.21
CA GLU A 18 -54.47 -41.53 -44.53
C GLU A 18 -53.51 -40.53 -45.20
N GLU A 19 -52.89 -39.65 -44.41
CA GLU A 19 -51.56 -39.11 -44.73
C GLU A 19 -50.89 -38.61 -43.43
N GLN A 20 -49.72 -39.17 -43.10
CA GLN A 20 -48.92 -38.83 -41.91
C GLN A 20 -48.25 -37.47 -42.05
N PRO A 21 -48.27 -36.64 -40.98
CA PRO A 21 -47.12 -35.79 -40.67
C PRO A 21 -46.71 -35.81 -39.19
N GLN A 22 -45.39 -35.98 -39.00
CA GLN A 22 -44.50 -35.47 -37.94
C GLN A 22 -45.02 -35.36 -36.49
N GLN A 23 -44.38 -36.11 -35.58
CA GLN A 23 -44.55 -35.99 -34.13
C GLN A 23 -43.22 -35.65 -33.43
N PRO A 24 -43.11 -34.47 -32.79
CA PRO A 24 -42.09 -34.16 -31.79
C PRO A 24 -42.57 -34.57 -30.37
N PRO A 25 -41.67 -34.58 -29.36
CA PRO A 25 -41.19 -35.75 -28.63
C PRO A 25 -42.09 -36.25 -27.48
N ALA A 26 -41.88 -37.51 -27.10
CA ALA A 26 -42.62 -38.23 -26.07
C ALA A 26 -42.42 -37.69 -24.64
N THR A 27 -43.53 -37.56 -23.93
CA THR A 27 -43.65 -37.26 -22.49
C THR A 27 -43.44 -38.51 -21.64
N ASN A 28 -42.57 -38.42 -20.61
CA ASN A 28 -42.43 -39.46 -19.58
C ASN A 28 -43.48 -39.30 -18.47
N ALA A 29 -43.89 -40.45 -17.93
CA ALA A 29 -44.94 -40.70 -16.94
C ALA A 29 -44.66 -40.09 -15.53
N PRO A 30 -45.68 -40.02 -14.65
CA PRO A 30 -45.64 -39.21 -13.42
C PRO A 30 -44.99 -39.92 -12.23
N ALA A 31 -44.15 -39.20 -11.48
CA ALA A 31 -43.62 -39.61 -10.18
C ALA A 31 -44.35 -38.89 -9.04
N THR A 32 -44.60 -39.63 -7.97
CA THR A 32 -45.34 -39.28 -6.74
C THR A 32 -44.76 -38.07 -5.97
N PRO A 33 -45.58 -37.34 -5.18
CA PRO A 33 -45.16 -36.12 -4.50
C PRO A 33 -44.39 -36.41 -3.20
N GLN A 34 -43.23 -35.77 -3.04
CA GLN A 34 -42.43 -35.76 -1.81
C GLN A 34 -42.34 -34.33 -1.23
N PRO A 35 -42.13 -34.19 0.10
CA PRO A 35 -42.55 -33.02 0.88
C PRO A 35 -41.63 -31.80 0.73
N VAL A 36 -42.23 -30.62 0.86
CA VAL A 36 -41.57 -29.31 0.86
C VAL A 36 -40.56 -29.19 2.02
N GLY A 37 -39.27 -29.29 1.68
CA GLY A 37 -38.17 -28.91 2.54
C GLY A 37 -38.07 -27.38 2.66
N GLN A 38 -37.87 -26.90 3.88
CA GLN A 38 -37.75 -25.48 4.21
C GLN A 38 -36.59 -24.82 3.45
N ALA A 39 -36.81 -23.59 2.98
CA ALA A 39 -35.84 -22.80 2.23
C ALA A 39 -34.59 -22.52 3.07
N GLN A 40 -33.43 -22.99 2.60
CA GLN A 40 -32.13 -22.53 3.08
C GLN A 40 -31.84 -21.13 2.50
N PRO A 41 -31.29 -20.18 3.27
CA PRO A 41 -30.86 -18.90 2.75
C PRO A 41 -29.76 -19.11 1.69
N VAL A 42 -29.97 -18.55 0.50
CA VAL A 42 -28.96 -18.54 -0.57
C VAL A 42 -27.80 -17.68 -0.11
N ALA A 43 -26.62 -18.28 0.06
CA ALA A 43 -25.38 -17.56 0.25
C ALA A 43 -25.15 -16.62 -0.95
N PRO A 44 -24.73 -15.36 -0.75
CA PRO A 44 -24.41 -14.49 -1.86
C PRO A 44 -23.24 -15.09 -2.67
N ALA A 45 -23.41 -15.11 -3.99
CA ALA A 45 -22.43 -15.56 -4.95
C ALA A 45 -21.06 -14.92 -4.67
N GLY A 46 -20.03 -15.75 -4.65
CA GLY A 46 -18.65 -15.34 -4.37
C GLY A 46 -18.23 -14.17 -5.26
N GLY A 47 -17.77 -13.09 -4.62
CA GLY A 47 -17.03 -12.04 -5.30
C GLY A 47 -15.79 -12.66 -5.95
N ALA A 48 -15.68 -12.53 -7.27
CA ALA A 48 -14.47 -12.88 -7.98
C ALA A 48 -13.32 -12.08 -7.36
N ALA A 49 -12.34 -12.79 -6.80
CA ALA A 49 -11.11 -12.19 -6.31
C ALA A 49 -10.46 -11.43 -7.48
N THR A 50 -10.27 -10.12 -7.32
CA THR A 50 -9.49 -9.31 -8.24
C THR A 50 -8.09 -9.93 -8.32
N PRO A 51 -7.60 -10.34 -9.50
CA PRO A 51 -6.29 -10.96 -9.60
C PRO A 51 -5.23 -9.95 -9.16
N THR A 52 -4.48 -10.28 -8.11
CA THR A 52 -3.26 -9.57 -7.74
C THR A 52 -2.34 -9.58 -8.95
N PRO A 53 -1.97 -8.43 -9.53
CA PRO A 53 -1.17 -8.42 -10.73
C PRO A 53 0.22 -8.97 -10.43
N THR A 54 0.51 -10.16 -10.92
CA THR A 54 1.86 -10.73 -10.96
C THR A 54 2.79 -9.72 -11.65
N PRO A 55 3.90 -9.29 -11.00
CA PRO A 55 4.88 -8.43 -11.65
C PRO A 55 5.35 -9.08 -12.95
N ALA A 56 5.37 -8.31 -14.04
CA ALA A 56 5.98 -8.79 -15.28
C ALA A 56 7.46 -9.13 -15.01
N ALA A 57 7.92 -10.27 -15.52
CA ALA A 57 9.28 -10.74 -15.33
C ALA A 57 10.30 -9.66 -15.77
N GLY A 58 11.22 -9.29 -14.87
CA GLY A 58 12.36 -8.42 -15.16
C GLY A 58 12.40 -7.06 -14.45
N ALA A 59 11.38 -6.68 -13.67
CA ALA A 59 11.36 -5.36 -13.02
C ALA A 59 12.25 -5.21 -11.77
N GLY A 60 12.65 -6.32 -11.13
CA GLY A 60 13.40 -6.31 -9.86
C GLY A 60 12.49 -6.11 -8.63
N GLN A 61 13.09 -5.88 -7.46
CA GLN A 61 12.38 -5.54 -6.22
C GLN A 61 12.22 -4.01 -6.09
N SER A 62 11.32 -3.55 -5.22
CA SER A 62 11.17 -2.12 -4.86
C SER A 62 11.09 -1.92 -3.35
N ASN A 63 11.47 -0.74 -2.87
CA ASN A 63 11.46 -0.40 -1.44
C ASN A 63 10.05 -0.23 -0.88
N PHE A 64 9.09 0.21 -1.70
CA PHE A 64 7.73 0.58 -1.30
C PHE A 64 6.66 -0.07 -2.20
N GLY A 65 7.00 -1.18 -2.85
CA GLY A 65 6.07 -2.03 -3.56
C GLY A 65 5.73 -1.62 -4.99
N THR A 66 4.81 -2.39 -5.59
CA THR A 66 4.38 -2.22 -6.99
C THR A 66 2.98 -1.65 -7.05
N VAL A 67 2.81 -0.59 -7.84
CA VAL A 67 1.52 -0.02 -8.21
C VAL A 67 1.17 -0.47 -9.63
N ALA A 68 -0.02 -1.02 -9.84
CA ALA A 68 -0.48 -1.43 -11.17
C ALA A 68 -1.81 -0.74 -11.50
N LEU A 69 -1.81 0.08 -12.56
CA LEU A 69 -2.97 0.89 -12.95
C LEU A 69 -3.30 0.69 -14.43
N ARG A 70 -4.58 0.82 -14.75
CA ARG A 70 -5.11 0.94 -16.12
C ARG A 70 -5.64 2.36 -16.34
N PRO A 71 -5.66 2.88 -17.57
CA PRO A 71 -6.32 4.16 -17.87
C PRO A 71 -7.76 4.19 -17.35
N GLY A 72 -8.17 5.31 -16.77
CA GLY A 72 -9.45 5.50 -16.09
C GLY A 72 -9.51 4.90 -14.68
N PHE A 73 -8.39 4.77 -13.98
CA PHE A 73 -8.38 4.16 -12.64
C PHE A 73 -9.10 5.05 -11.61
N THR A 74 -9.65 4.41 -10.59
CA THR A 74 -10.23 5.08 -9.42
C THR A 74 -9.76 4.38 -8.14
N PRO A 75 -9.43 5.12 -7.07
CA PRO A 75 -9.41 6.59 -6.96
C PRO A 75 -8.27 7.25 -7.74
N ASP A 76 -8.51 8.47 -8.26
CA ASP A 76 -7.51 9.35 -8.89
C ASP A 76 -7.45 10.68 -8.10
N PRO A 77 -6.29 11.05 -7.51
CA PRO A 77 -4.99 10.38 -7.60
C PRO A 77 -4.92 9.07 -6.82
N HIS A 78 -4.14 8.12 -7.34
CA HIS A 78 -3.68 6.98 -6.56
C HIS A 78 -2.44 7.41 -5.77
N VAL A 79 -2.53 7.36 -4.44
CA VAL A 79 -1.49 7.88 -3.55
C VAL A 79 -0.81 6.73 -2.83
N VAL A 80 0.52 6.66 -2.98
CA VAL A 80 1.39 5.79 -2.19
C VAL A 80 2.35 6.64 -1.36
N ARG A 81 3.03 6.01 -0.40
CA ARG A 81 3.96 6.69 0.51
C ARG A 81 5.32 6.03 0.46
N GLY A 82 6.35 6.82 0.78
CA GLY A 82 7.71 6.33 0.93
C GLY A 82 8.62 7.34 1.62
N THR A 83 9.90 7.02 1.62
CA THR A 83 10.98 7.86 2.18
C THR A 83 12.00 8.10 1.09
N SER A 84 12.31 9.38 0.84
CA SER A 84 13.21 9.77 -0.23
C SER A 84 14.67 9.57 0.15
N GLY A 85 15.55 9.69 -0.84
CA GLY A 85 16.99 9.74 -0.61
C GLY A 85 17.71 8.40 -0.77
N GLY A 86 19.01 8.40 -0.50
CA GLY A 86 19.86 7.22 -0.51
C GLY A 86 21.33 7.57 -0.75
N ALA A 87 22.16 6.55 -0.92
CA ALA A 87 23.61 6.73 -1.04
C ALA A 87 24.11 6.96 -2.48
N ILE A 88 23.26 6.73 -3.49
CA ILE A 88 23.66 6.74 -4.90
C ILE A 88 23.31 8.09 -5.52
N GLN A 89 24.25 8.69 -6.24
CA GLN A 89 23.98 9.93 -6.98
C GLN A 89 23.14 9.60 -8.23
N ALA A 90 21.99 10.26 -8.38
CA ALA A 90 21.06 9.98 -9.48
C ALA A 90 21.67 10.19 -10.87
N SER A 91 22.66 11.07 -10.97
CA SER A 91 23.42 11.32 -12.20
C SER A 91 24.14 10.07 -12.74
N ASN A 92 24.34 9.05 -11.90
CA ASN A 92 24.92 7.76 -12.31
C ASN A 92 23.96 6.94 -13.17
N LEU A 93 22.63 7.17 -13.05
CA LEU A 93 21.64 6.55 -13.94
C LEU A 93 21.54 7.31 -15.27
N ASN A 94 21.49 8.64 -15.19
CA ASN A 94 21.50 9.54 -16.33
C ASN A 94 21.99 10.92 -15.89
N ALA A 95 22.89 11.54 -16.66
CA ALA A 95 23.55 12.81 -16.31
C ALA A 95 22.58 13.99 -16.05
N GLN A 96 21.33 13.92 -16.52
CA GLN A 96 20.31 14.94 -16.29
C GLN A 96 19.64 14.82 -14.91
N CYS A 97 19.74 13.67 -14.25
CA CYS A 97 19.08 13.43 -12.99
C CYS A 97 19.86 14.06 -11.83
N ARG A 98 19.13 14.57 -10.85
CA ARG A 98 19.66 15.28 -9.69
C ARG A 98 19.31 14.55 -8.40
N GLY A 99 20.04 14.90 -7.35
CA GLY A 99 19.85 14.34 -6.02
C GLY A 99 20.44 12.95 -5.82
N TRP A 100 20.02 12.35 -4.72
CA TRP A 100 20.53 11.12 -4.14
C TRP A 100 19.39 10.13 -3.99
N ILE A 101 19.59 8.93 -4.49
CA ILE A 101 18.60 7.88 -4.57
C ILE A 101 19.11 6.61 -3.89
N SER A 102 18.16 5.76 -3.53
CA SER A 102 18.36 4.39 -3.07
C SER A 102 18.90 3.50 -4.21
N GLN A 103 19.55 2.40 -3.85
CA GLN A 103 20.04 1.42 -4.84
C GLN A 103 18.89 0.70 -5.54
N THR A 104 17.89 0.29 -4.77
CA THR A 104 16.67 -0.35 -5.24
C THR A 104 15.64 0.73 -5.55
N PRO A 105 14.86 0.66 -6.65
CA PRO A 105 13.82 1.64 -6.91
C PRO A 105 12.81 1.71 -5.77
N ASP A 106 12.27 2.89 -5.55
CA ASP A 106 11.31 3.13 -4.49
C ASP A 106 9.97 2.48 -4.82
N HIS A 107 9.46 2.71 -6.03
CA HIS A 107 8.24 2.06 -6.49
C HIS A 107 8.47 1.40 -7.85
N LEU A 108 7.78 0.30 -8.07
CA LEU A 108 7.52 -0.19 -9.43
C LEU A 108 6.15 0.28 -9.87
N PHE A 109 6.06 0.78 -11.10
CA PHE A 109 4.77 1.12 -11.70
C PHE A 109 4.52 0.24 -12.93
N ASN A 110 3.44 -0.54 -12.89
CA ASN A 110 2.97 -1.37 -13.98
C ASN A 110 1.83 -0.67 -14.72
N ALA A 111 2.15 -0.05 -15.87
CA ALA A 111 1.16 0.52 -16.75
C ALA A 111 0.46 -0.61 -17.53
N GLN A 112 -0.76 -0.97 -17.13
CA GLN A 112 -1.53 -2.06 -17.73
C GLN A 112 -2.30 -1.64 -19.02
N GLY A 113 -2.02 -0.44 -19.51
CA GLY A 113 -2.56 0.15 -20.74
C GLY A 113 -1.82 1.46 -21.08
N PRO A 114 -2.01 2.02 -22.28
CA PRO A 114 -1.36 3.26 -22.68
C PRO A 114 -2.02 4.45 -21.98
N PHE A 115 -1.24 5.22 -21.22
CA PHE A 115 -1.69 6.50 -20.69
C PHE A 115 -1.23 7.63 -21.61
N ASN A 116 -2.18 8.40 -22.14
CA ASN A 116 -1.86 9.57 -22.98
C ASN A 116 -1.37 10.76 -22.16
N ASN A 117 -1.86 10.86 -20.91
CA ASN A 117 -1.43 11.85 -19.94
C ASN A 117 -1.45 11.19 -18.55
N LEU A 118 -0.27 10.94 -18.00
CA LEU A 118 -0.09 10.48 -16.62
C LEU A 118 0.95 11.38 -15.97
N ARG A 119 0.78 11.65 -14.68
CA ARG A 119 1.76 12.37 -13.89
C ARG A 119 2.10 11.62 -12.60
N PHE A 120 3.38 11.64 -12.28
CA PHE A 120 3.95 11.31 -10.98
C PHE A 120 4.24 12.61 -10.26
N VAL A 121 3.74 12.73 -9.04
CA VAL A 121 3.75 13.97 -8.26
C VAL A 121 4.22 13.63 -6.86
N VAL A 122 5.31 14.24 -6.41
CA VAL A 122 5.84 14.02 -5.06
C VAL A 122 5.48 15.21 -4.17
N ASN A 123 4.96 14.94 -2.98
CA ASN A 123 4.83 15.93 -1.92
C ASN A 123 5.58 15.44 -0.68
N ALA A 124 6.60 16.20 -0.25
CA ALA A 124 7.41 15.92 0.93
C ALA A 124 7.37 17.09 1.94
N GLY A 125 6.32 17.91 1.91
CA GLY A 125 6.16 19.05 2.80
C GLY A 125 7.11 20.21 2.45
N SER A 126 8.10 20.47 3.30
CA SER A 126 9.12 21.49 3.07
C SER A 126 10.43 20.94 2.51
N GLU A 127 10.50 19.63 2.30
CA GLU A 127 11.72 18.96 1.90
C GLU A 127 11.94 18.95 0.38
N ASP A 128 13.21 19.07 0.01
CA ASP A 128 13.64 19.13 -1.39
C ASP A 128 13.89 17.72 -1.93
N THR A 129 12.98 17.31 -2.82
CA THR A 129 12.96 15.96 -3.38
C THR A 129 13.23 15.97 -4.87
N THR A 130 13.79 14.87 -5.38
CA THR A 130 13.97 14.67 -6.82
C THR A 130 13.21 13.44 -7.26
N LEU A 131 12.88 13.34 -8.54
CA LEU A 131 12.13 12.23 -9.10
C LEU A 131 12.88 11.70 -10.32
N VAL A 132 13.10 10.38 -10.31
CA VAL A 132 13.65 9.64 -11.45
C VAL A 132 12.66 8.55 -11.82
N VAL A 133 12.27 8.51 -13.09
CA VAL A 133 11.43 7.46 -13.65
C VAL A 133 12.17 6.80 -14.81
N GLN A 134 12.56 5.54 -14.64
CA GLN A 134 13.04 4.71 -15.75
C GLN A 134 11.85 4.07 -16.46
N LYS A 135 11.78 4.28 -17.77
CA LYS A 135 10.76 3.71 -18.66
C LYS A 135 11.08 2.25 -19.01
N PRO A 136 10.10 1.49 -19.55
CA PRO A 136 10.31 0.13 -20.02
C PRO A 136 11.39 -0.01 -21.10
N ASP A 137 11.60 1.04 -21.91
CA ASP A 137 12.65 1.08 -22.95
C ASP A 137 14.05 1.40 -22.38
N GLY A 138 14.17 1.57 -21.06
CA GLY A 138 15.42 1.88 -20.37
C GLY A 138 15.78 3.37 -20.32
N THR A 139 15.03 4.24 -21.01
CA THR A 139 15.23 5.70 -20.95
C THR A 139 14.72 6.28 -19.64
N TYR A 140 15.23 7.46 -19.25
CA TYR A 140 14.91 8.10 -17.97
C TYR A 140 14.17 9.41 -18.17
N LEU A 141 13.24 9.69 -17.28
CA LEU A 141 12.63 10.99 -17.05
C LEU A 141 13.06 11.45 -15.66
N CYS A 142 13.55 12.68 -15.57
CA CYS A 142 14.06 13.22 -14.31
C CYS A 142 13.55 14.63 -14.09
N ASN A 143 13.22 14.95 -12.84
CA ASN A 143 12.78 16.26 -12.42
C ASN A 143 13.17 16.49 -10.95
N ASP A 144 13.53 17.71 -10.58
CA ASP A 144 13.75 18.15 -9.20
C ASP A 144 12.69 19.19 -8.80
N ASP A 145 12.55 20.25 -9.59
CA ASP A 145 11.68 21.38 -9.24
C ASP A 145 10.65 21.66 -10.35
N THR A 146 9.38 21.33 -10.10
CA THR A 146 8.25 21.78 -10.95
C THR A 146 7.28 22.68 -10.20
N ASP A 147 7.02 22.42 -8.91
CA ASP A 147 6.13 23.23 -8.06
C ASP A 147 6.84 23.56 -6.74
N GLY A 148 7.67 24.60 -6.76
CA GLY A 148 8.66 24.84 -5.70
C GLY A 148 9.72 23.74 -5.70
N PHE A 149 9.99 23.14 -4.53
CA PHE A 149 10.96 22.05 -4.33
C PHE A 149 10.41 20.63 -4.63
N HIS A 150 9.29 20.57 -5.33
CA HIS A 150 8.57 19.33 -5.57
C HIS A 150 8.63 18.92 -7.03
N PRO A 151 9.09 17.69 -7.31
CA PRO A 151 9.27 17.21 -8.65
C PRO A 151 7.96 16.68 -9.22
N VAL A 152 7.76 16.92 -10.52
CA VAL A 152 6.69 16.33 -11.31
C VAL A 152 7.26 15.76 -12.59
N VAL A 153 6.96 14.50 -12.85
CA VAL A 153 7.19 13.88 -14.17
C VAL A 153 5.83 13.61 -14.78
N ALA A 154 5.56 14.20 -15.94
CA ALA A 154 4.29 14.05 -16.65
C ALA A 154 4.50 13.82 -18.15
N GLY A 155 3.56 13.13 -18.78
CA GLY A 155 3.56 12.89 -20.23
C GLY A 155 2.81 11.63 -20.62
N ALA A 156 3.15 11.10 -21.79
CA ALA A 156 2.63 9.82 -22.26
C ALA A 156 3.45 8.66 -21.66
N PHE A 157 2.75 7.66 -21.14
CA PHE A 157 3.33 6.45 -20.55
C PHE A 157 2.79 5.22 -21.28
N PRO A 158 3.56 4.65 -22.22
CA PRO A 158 3.22 3.37 -22.85
C PRO A 158 3.07 2.24 -21.83
N PRO A 159 2.37 1.15 -22.18
CA PRO A 159 2.28 -0.02 -21.31
C PRO A 159 3.65 -0.58 -20.95
N GLY A 160 3.80 -1.07 -19.73
CA GLY A 160 5.02 -1.73 -19.27
C GLY A 160 5.41 -1.40 -17.83
N MET A 161 6.57 -1.92 -17.43
CA MET A 161 7.13 -1.73 -16.10
C MET A 161 8.06 -0.52 -16.06
N TYR A 162 7.79 0.37 -15.12
CA TYR A 162 8.58 1.55 -14.81
C TYR A 162 9.20 1.37 -13.42
N LYS A 163 10.40 1.93 -13.26
CA LYS A 163 11.05 2.05 -11.95
C LYS A 163 11.04 3.51 -11.54
N VAL A 164 10.60 3.78 -10.33
CA VAL A 164 10.46 5.14 -9.80
C VAL A 164 11.34 5.26 -8.57
N TRP A 165 12.23 6.25 -8.57
CA TRP A 165 13.01 6.66 -7.39
C TRP A 165 12.59 8.06 -7.00
N VAL A 166 12.35 8.27 -5.71
CA VAL A 166 12.18 9.59 -5.12
C VAL A 166 13.45 9.91 -4.36
N GLY A 167 14.29 10.75 -4.95
CA GLY A 167 15.54 11.17 -4.36
C GLY A 167 15.38 12.32 -3.37
N SER A 168 16.44 12.58 -2.62
CA SER A 168 16.64 13.83 -1.90
C SER A 168 17.65 14.68 -2.65
N TYR A 169 17.45 15.99 -2.74
CA TYR A 169 18.40 16.86 -3.44
C TYR A 169 19.78 16.88 -2.73
N GLN A 170 19.77 16.91 -1.39
CA GLN A 170 20.98 16.88 -0.57
C GLN A 170 21.40 15.45 -0.20
N ARG A 171 22.71 15.23 -0.04
CA ARG A 171 23.24 13.92 0.35
C ARG A 171 22.91 13.63 1.81
N GLY A 172 22.40 12.43 2.08
CA GLY A 172 22.14 11.96 3.44
C GLY A 172 20.92 12.62 4.10
N THR A 173 20.20 13.47 3.37
CA THR A 173 18.84 13.86 3.75
C THR A 173 17.86 12.82 3.23
N GLN A 174 16.74 12.71 3.94
CA GLN A 174 15.65 11.80 3.63
C GLN A 174 14.37 12.47 4.12
N ALA A 175 13.30 12.35 3.34
CA ALA A 175 12.01 12.91 3.67
C ALA A 175 10.91 11.88 3.43
N ALA A 176 9.97 11.76 4.37
CA ALA A 176 8.73 11.06 4.10
C ALA A 176 7.95 11.82 3.02
N TYR A 177 7.41 11.10 2.05
CA TYR A 177 6.66 11.69 0.96
C TYR A 177 5.36 10.94 0.65
N GLN A 178 4.47 11.65 -0.01
CA GLN A 178 3.34 11.09 -0.75
C GLN A 178 3.65 11.17 -2.24
N LEU A 179 3.59 10.03 -2.94
CA LEU A 179 3.68 9.95 -4.39
C LEU A 179 2.27 9.76 -4.95
N GLY A 180 1.77 10.80 -5.61
CA GLY A 180 0.52 10.77 -6.36
C GLY A 180 0.74 10.36 -7.80
N ILE A 181 -0.06 9.41 -8.27
CA ILE A 181 -0.15 8.98 -9.66
C ILE A 181 -1.53 9.37 -10.16
N SER A 182 -1.60 10.18 -11.22
CA SER A 182 -2.85 10.81 -11.67
C SER A 182 -2.93 10.98 -13.18
N GLU A 183 -4.14 10.85 -13.75
CA GLU A 183 -4.44 11.26 -15.13
C GLU A 183 -4.90 12.72 -15.21
N LEU A 184 -5.18 13.34 -14.05
CA LEU A 184 -5.69 14.71 -13.93
C LEU A 184 -4.54 15.73 -13.91
N GLY A 185 -4.52 16.61 -14.92
CA GLY A 185 -3.58 17.74 -14.98
C GLY A 185 -3.69 18.73 -13.82
N SER A 186 -4.80 18.72 -13.07
CA SER A 186 -5.01 19.56 -11.88
C SER A 186 -4.30 19.07 -10.62
N VAL A 187 -3.79 17.83 -10.58
CA VAL A 187 -3.18 17.26 -9.36
C VAL A 187 -1.77 17.79 -9.15
N THR A 188 -1.59 18.83 -8.35
CA THR A 188 -0.28 19.35 -7.91
C THR A 188 0.22 18.64 -6.65
N PRO A 189 1.52 18.76 -6.29
CA PRO A 189 2.02 18.30 -4.98
C PRO A 189 1.15 18.78 -3.82
N SER A 190 0.79 20.07 -3.82
CA SER A 190 -0.08 20.69 -2.82
C SER A 190 -1.50 20.09 -2.78
N SER A 191 -2.01 19.55 -3.88
CA SER A 191 -3.36 18.96 -3.97
C SER A 191 -3.46 17.52 -3.45
N LEU A 192 -2.34 16.81 -3.22
CA LEU A 192 -2.32 15.43 -2.71
C LEU A 192 -2.82 15.29 -1.25
N GLY A 193 -3.44 16.33 -0.70
CA GLY A 193 -3.81 16.40 0.71
C GLY A 193 -2.55 16.56 1.55
N GLY A 194 -2.25 17.82 1.89
CA GLY A 194 -1.28 18.15 2.93
C GLY A 194 -1.77 17.64 4.29
N GLY A 195 -1.65 16.33 4.54
CA GLY A 195 -1.22 15.90 5.85
C GLY A 195 0.15 16.54 6.03
N SER A 196 0.26 17.46 6.97
CA SER A 196 1.55 18.04 7.35
C SER A 196 2.50 16.89 7.67
N ALA A 197 3.32 16.48 6.70
CA ALA A 197 4.58 15.84 6.97
C ALA A 197 5.36 16.88 7.76
N GLY A 198 5.31 16.75 9.09
CA GLY A 198 5.96 17.66 10.02
C GLY A 198 7.40 17.82 9.57
N GLY A 199 7.75 19.05 9.20
CA GLY A 199 8.91 19.32 8.37
C GLY A 199 10.19 18.71 8.93
N ALA A 200 11.01 18.21 8.01
CA ALA A 200 12.42 18.44 8.19
C ALA A 200 12.79 19.65 7.30
N ALA A 201 13.61 20.50 7.87
CA ALA A 201 14.16 21.68 7.27
C ALA A 201 15.63 21.64 7.62
N GLY A 202 16.48 21.50 6.60
CA GLY A 202 17.87 21.92 6.61
C GLY A 202 18.84 21.09 7.46
N ALA A 203 20.05 20.97 6.92
CA ALA A 203 21.25 20.59 7.64
C ALA A 203 21.50 21.54 8.84
N GLY A 204 20.96 21.14 9.97
CA GLY A 204 21.16 21.67 11.31
C GLY A 204 20.62 20.61 12.27
N ALA A 205 21.09 20.56 13.51
CA ALA A 205 20.62 19.59 14.50
C ALA A 205 19.14 19.83 14.87
N ALA A 206 18.19 19.48 13.99
CA ALA A 206 16.77 19.45 14.30
C ALA A 206 16.53 18.30 15.28
N GLN A 207 16.21 18.66 16.51
CA GLN A 207 16.02 17.75 17.64
C GLN A 207 15.01 16.66 17.30
N LEU A 208 15.27 15.42 17.75
CA LEU A 208 14.35 14.30 17.57
C LEU A 208 12.95 14.67 18.11
N ASP A 209 11.89 14.34 17.36
CA ASP A 209 10.53 14.59 17.79
C ASP A 209 10.09 13.55 18.84
N LEU A 210 10.42 13.86 20.10
CA LEU A 210 10.14 13.01 21.25
C LEU A 210 8.74 13.21 21.84
N THR A 211 8.04 14.29 21.45
CA THR A 211 6.81 14.75 22.12
C THR A 211 5.69 15.14 21.15
N GLY A 212 5.96 15.23 19.86
CA GLY A 212 5.00 15.60 18.84
C GLY A 212 3.95 14.52 18.60
N SER A 213 2.87 14.95 17.95
CA SER A 213 1.68 14.14 17.64
C SER A 213 1.66 13.65 16.19
N ASN A 214 2.78 13.78 15.48
CA ASN A 214 2.93 13.33 14.10
C ASN A 214 3.70 12.00 14.05
N ALA A 215 3.40 11.20 13.03
CA ALA A 215 4.14 9.98 12.70
C ALA A 215 4.26 9.85 11.17
N ASN A 216 5.31 9.15 10.71
CA ASN A 216 5.54 8.93 9.27
C ASN A 216 4.47 8.02 8.65
N PHE A 217 3.95 7.08 9.44
CA PHE A 217 2.96 6.09 9.02
C PHE A 217 1.74 6.10 9.93
N GLN A 218 0.77 5.25 9.61
CA GLN A 218 -0.54 5.25 10.26
C GLN A 218 -0.40 5.01 11.77
N PRO A 219 -1.13 5.78 12.62
CA PRO A 219 -1.16 5.55 14.05
C PRO A 219 -1.89 4.25 14.38
N VAL A 220 -1.54 3.65 15.51
CA VAL A 220 -2.11 2.40 16.01
C VAL A 220 -2.78 2.67 17.35
N SER A 221 -4.02 2.21 17.54
CA SER A 221 -4.71 2.29 18.83
C SER A 221 -5.27 0.92 19.19
N LEU A 222 -4.79 0.35 20.30
CA LEU A 222 -5.18 -0.99 20.74
C LEU A 222 -5.62 -0.98 22.21
N ARG A 223 -6.42 -1.96 22.57
CA ARG A 223 -6.84 -2.28 23.94
C ARG A 223 -6.55 -3.76 24.19
N PRO A 224 -6.27 -4.20 25.44
CA PRO A 224 -6.13 -5.63 25.74
C PRO A 224 -7.33 -6.45 25.23
N GLY A 225 -7.04 -7.61 24.64
CA GLY A 225 -7.97 -8.48 23.93
C GLY A 225 -8.34 -7.99 22.53
N PHE A 226 -7.46 -7.25 21.85
CA PHE A 226 -7.75 -6.73 20.51
C PHE A 226 -7.86 -7.86 19.48
N THR A 227 -8.65 -7.61 18.44
CA THR A 227 -8.77 -8.50 17.27
C THR A 227 -8.72 -7.67 15.99
N PRO A 228 -8.00 -8.10 14.94
CA PRO A 228 -7.20 -9.33 14.87
C PRO A 228 -5.90 -9.27 15.70
N ASP A 229 -5.46 -10.41 16.22
CA ASP A 229 -4.14 -10.63 16.85
C ASP A 229 -3.37 -11.67 15.99
N PRO A 230 -2.22 -11.31 15.38
CA PRO A 230 -1.54 -10.02 15.48
C PRO A 230 -2.25 -8.89 14.74
N HIS A 231 -2.15 -7.67 15.29
CA HIS A 231 -2.47 -6.45 14.56
C HIS A 231 -1.22 -6.00 13.81
N VAL A 232 -1.31 -5.84 12.49
CA VAL A 232 -0.15 -5.56 11.65
C VAL A 232 -0.37 -4.30 10.83
N VAL A 233 0.61 -3.41 10.89
CA VAL A 233 0.74 -2.25 10.02
C VAL A 233 2.03 -2.35 9.22
N THR A 234 2.18 -1.50 8.22
CA THR A 234 3.36 -1.46 7.35
C THR A 234 4.00 -0.09 7.39
N GLY A 235 5.29 -0.06 7.08
CA GLY A 235 6.07 1.16 6.97
C GLY A 235 7.42 0.90 6.33
N THR A 236 8.32 1.86 6.48
CA THR A 236 9.68 1.76 5.95
C THR A 236 10.69 2.20 6.97
N SER A 237 11.72 1.37 7.13
CA SER A 237 12.73 1.56 8.14
C SER A 237 13.76 2.61 7.72
N GLY A 238 14.51 3.10 8.70
CA GLY A 238 15.71 3.90 8.46
C GLY A 238 15.55 5.35 8.89
N GLY A 239 16.51 6.16 8.45
CA GLY A 239 16.58 7.58 8.76
C GLY A 239 18.01 8.09 8.89
N SER A 240 18.15 9.36 9.25
CA SER A 240 19.45 10.04 9.37
C SER A 240 19.95 10.18 10.81
N VAL A 241 19.15 9.78 11.80
CA VAL A 241 19.50 9.92 13.22
C VAL A 241 20.07 8.62 13.75
N ASN A 242 21.28 8.67 14.32
CA ASN A 242 21.86 7.51 15.00
C ASN A 242 21.09 7.23 16.31
N ALA A 243 20.53 6.03 16.47
CA ALA A 243 19.70 5.68 17.62
C ALA A 243 20.46 5.72 18.96
N THR A 244 21.80 5.59 18.95
CA THR A 244 22.60 5.78 20.18
C THR A 244 22.45 7.17 20.80
N SER A 245 22.04 8.17 20.01
CA SER A 245 21.77 9.52 20.49
C SER A 245 20.50 9.63 21.35
N VAL A 246 19.58 8.67 21.25
CA VAL A 246 18.35 8.64 22.08
C VAL A 246 18.55 7.83 23.35
N ASN A 247 19.26 6.72 23.22
CA ASN A 247 19.70 5.89 24.32
C ASN A 247 20.93 5.09 23.84
N PRO A 248 22.05 5.07 24.60
CA PRO A 248 23.27 4.35 24.22
C PRO A 248 23.09 2.85 23.91
N SER A 249 22.02 2.22 24.40
CA SER A 249 21.72 0.82 24.11
C SER A 249 21.06 0.59 22.75
N CYS A 250 20.49 1.62 22.12
CA CYS A 250 19.77 1.47 20.86
C CYS A 250 20.74 1.46 19.67
N ARG A 251 20.41 0.68 18.65
CA ARG A 251 21.23 0.48 17.45
C ARG A 251 20.50 0.97 16.20
N GLY A 252 21.28 1.16 15.14
CA GLY A 252 20.78 1.55 13.83
C GLY A 252 20.47 3.04 13.68
N TRP A 253 19.77 3.33 12.60
CA TRP A 253 19.48 4.66 12.11
C TRP A 253 17.98 4.83 11.98
N ILE A 254 17.45 5.83 12.67
CA ILE A 254 16.02 6.11 12.79
C ILE A 254 15.67 7.47 12.20
N ALA A 255 14.41 7.64 11.83
CA ALA A 255 13.86 8.91 11.39
C ALA A 255 13.78 9.93 12.54
N ARG A 256 13.76 11.23 12.20
CA ARG A 256 13.59 12.31 13.20
C ARG A 256 12.19 12.32 13.83
N VAL A 257 11.20 11.85 13.09
CA VAL A 257 9.81 11.69 13.52
C VAL A 257 9.55 10.20 13.75
N PRO A 258 8.80 9.78 14.77
CA PRO A 258 8.45 8.38 14.95
C PRO A 258 7.70 7.84 13.74
N ASP A 259 7.91 6.58 13.45
CA ASP A 259 7.23 5.91 12.35
C ASP A 259 5.78 5.64 12.68
N HIS A 260 5.51 5.24 13.92
CA HIS A 260 4.15 5.02 14.42
C HIS A 260 3.95 5.65 15.79
N LEU A 261 2.77 6.25 15.96
CA LEU A 261 2.22 6.55 17.27
C LEU A 261 1.33 5.40 17.71
N PHE A 262 1.74 4.68 18.74
CA PHE A 262 0.96 3.60 19.33
C PHE A 262 0.25 4.09 20.59
N THR A 263 -1.07 3.98 20.65
CA THR A 263 -1.88 4.30 21.83
C THR A 263 -2.37 3.02 22.48
N ALA A 264 -1.87 2.74 23.68
CA ALA A 264 -2.40 1.70 24.55
C ALA A 264 -3.58 2.27 25.35
N SER A 265 -4.81 1.92 24.98
CA SER A 265 -6.04 2.36 25.67
C SER A 265 -6.36 1.57 26.93
N GLY A 266 -5.52 0.58 27.26
CA GLY A 266 -5.54 -0.20 28.50
C GLY A 266 -4.15 -0.78 28.78
N ALA A 267 -3.95 -1.32 29.99
CA ALA A 267 -2.66 -1.89 30.39
C ALA A 267 -2.50 -3.30 29.79
N PHE A 268 -1.45 -3.50 29.00
CA PHE A 268 -1.05 -4.82 28.54
C PHE A 268 -0.05 -5.42 29.52
N ASN A 269 -0.33 -6.61 30.06
CA ASN A 269 0.60 -7.32 30.93
C ASN A 269 1.75 -7.95 30.13
N ASN A 270 1.47 -8.38 28.91
CA ASN A 270 2.44 -8.92 27.98
C ASN A 270 2.03 -8.56 26.55
N LEU A 271 2.69 -7.54 25.99
CA LEU A 271 2.57 -7.16 24.59
C LEU A 271 3.91 -7.37 23.90
N ARG A 272 3.86 -7.95 22.70
CA ARG A 272 4.97 -8.03 21.76
C ARG A 272 4.79 -6.96 20.71
N VAL A 273 5.83 -6.17 20.48
CA VAL A 273 5.96 -5.26 19.35
C VAL A 273 7.15 -5.74 18.55
N MET A 274 6.91 -6.15 17.31
CA MET A 274 7.91 -6.85 16.49
C MET A 274 7.89 -6.35 15.06
N VAL A 275 9.04 -6.40 14.41
CA VAL A 275 9.21 -5.98 13.02
C VAL A 275 9.57 -7.20 12.19
N ASN A 276 9.00 -7.33 11.00
CA ASN A 276 9.47 -8.26 9.98
C ASN A 276 9.87 -7.48 8.73
N SER A 277 11.09 -7.74 8.27
CA SER A 277 11.65 -7.20 7.05
C SER A 277 12.55 -8.23 6.38
N ALA A 278 12.73 -8.08 5.08
CA ALA A 278 13.74 -8.82 4.32
C ALA A 278 15.15 -8.26 4.50
N GLN A 279 15.28 -7.10 5.15
CA GLN A 279 16.55 -6.45 5.47
C GLN A 279 16.68 -6.27 6.98
N ASP A 280 17.91 -5.97 7.41
CA ASP A 280 18.26 -5.76 8.80
C ASP A 280 17.63 -4.46 9.37
N THR A 281 16.70 -4.63 10.30
CA THR A 281 15.93 -3.55 10.92
C THR A 281 16.19 -3.47 12.41
N THR A 282 16.02 -2.29 13.00
CA THR A 282 16.10 -2.09 14.45
C THR A 282 14.79 -1.51 14.96
N LEU A 283 14.48 -1.69 16.24
CA LEU A 283 13.27 -1.18 16.86
C LEU A 283 13.63 -0.31 18.04
N VAL A 284 13.05 0.88 18.09
CA VAL A 284 13.14 1.81 19.21
C VAL A 284 11.73 2.20 19.64
N VAL A 285 11.39 1.96 20.90
CA VAL A 285 10.10 2.34 21.47
C VAL A 285 10.32 3.25 22.67
N ARG A 286 9.82 4.48 22.58
CA ARG A 286 9.72 5.37 23.72
C ARG A 286 8.38 5.18 24.41
N LYS A 287 8.42 4.84 25.70
CA LYS A 287 7.26 4.65 26.56
C LYS A 287 6.63 5.99 26.98
N PRO A 288 5.39 5.98 27.51
CA PRO A 288 4.72 7.18 28.02
C PRO A 288 5.50 7.91 29.12
N ASP A 289 6.23 7.17 29.97
CA ASP A 289 7.09 7.71 31.03
C ASP A 289 8.42 8.32 30.52
N GLY A 290 8.67 8.22 29.21
CA GLY A 290 9.86 8.74 28.54
C GLY A 290 11.05 7.80 28.51
N THR A 291 10.96 6.62 29.12
CA THR A 291 12.00 5.58 28.99
C THR A 291 11.98 4.96 27.59
N PHE A 292 13.12 4.40 27.17
CA PHE A 292 13.27 3.73 25.89
C PHE A 292 13.50 2.23 26.09
N VAL A 293 12.90 1.43 25.21
CA VAL A 293 13.25 0.03 25.00
C VAL A 293 13.58 -0.16 23.54
N CYS A 294 14.63 -0.91 23.26
CA CYS A 294 15.17 -1.09 21.92
C CYS A 294 15.60 -2.52 21.72
N ASP A 295 15.57 -2.96 20.47
CA ASP A 295 16.03 -4.28 20.04
C ASP A 295 16.51 -4.21 18.58
N ASP A 296 17.41 -5.10 18.17
CA ASP A 296 17.86 -5.28 16.78
C ASP A 296 17.59 -6.72 16.29
N ASP A 297 18.08 -7.74 16.99
CA ASP A 297 18.08 -9.12 16.51
C ASP A 297 17.41 -10.10 17.48
N SER A 298 16.07 -10.09 17.54
CA SER A 298 15.31 -11.09 18.28
C SER A 298 15.05 -12.38 17.50
N GLU A 299 14.80 -12.29 16.19
CA GLU A 299 14.61 -13.44 15.31
C GLU A 299 15.29 -13.22 13.96
N GLY A 300 16.50 -13.78 13.79
CA GLY A 300 17.32 -13.46 12.63
C GLY A 300 17.81 -12.01 12.71
N MET A 301 17.48 -11.20 11.69
CA MET A 301 17.81 -9.76 11.61
C MET A 301 16.63 -8.84 11.97
N ASN A 302 15.64 -9.41 12.68
CA ASN A 302 14.36 -8.77 12.93
C ASN A 302 14.14 -8.55 14.44
N PRO A 303 13.81 -7.32 14.85
CA PRO A 303 13.70 -6.94 16.25
C PRO A 303 12.33 -7.24 16.84
N MET A 304 12.30 -7.49 18.16
CA MET A 304 11.10 -7.64 18.95
C MET A 304 11.33 -7.14 20.39
N VAL A 305 10.44 -6.26 20.86
CA VAL A 305 10.36 -5.93 22.28
C VAL A 305 9.13 -6.59 22.91
N THR A 306 9.29 -7.16 24.09
CA THR A 306 8.21 -7.84 24.82
C THR A 306 8.15 -7.35 26.26
N GLY A 307 6.95 -7.27 26.82
CA GLY A 307 6.77 -6.99 28.25
C GLY A 307 5.48 -6.23 28.57
N SER A 308 5.48 -5.55 29.71
CA SER A 308 4.33 -4.74 30.14
C SER A 308 4.28 -3.39 29.42
N PHE A 309 3.11 -3.04 28.90
CA PHE A 309 2.83 -1.74 28.29
C PHE A 309 1.67 -1.06 29.04
N PRO A 310 1.97 -0.15 29.99
CA PRO A 310 0.96 0.67 30.65
C PRO A 310 0.12 1.50 29.65
N PRO A 311 -1.07 1.97 30.05
CA PRO A 311 -1.86 2.84 29.19
C PRO A 311 -1.10 4.12 28.86
N GLY A 312 -1.23 4.60 27.62
CA GLY A 312 -0.63 5.84 27.18
C GLY A 312 -0.14 5.81 25.73
N GLN A 313 0.55 6.88 25.35
CA GLN A 313 1.09 7.06 24.01
C GLN A 313 2.56 6.66 23.94
N TYR A 314 2.86 5.79 23.00
CA TYR A 314 4.17 5.30 22.65
C TYR A 314 4.59 5.87 21.30
N ARG A 315 5.90 6.09 21.16
CA ARG A 315 6.53 6.45 19.89
C ARG A 315 7.39 5.28 19.45
N VAL A 316 7.14 4.80 18.24
CA VAL A 316 7.81 3.64 17.67
C VAL A 316 8.60 4.12 16.46
N TRP A 317 9.91 3.89 16.47
CA TRP A 317 10.77 4.02 15.30
C TRP A 317 11.22 2.63 14.89
N VAL A 318 11.15 2.35 13.61
CA VAL A 318 11.76 1.19 13.00
C VAL A 318 12.96 1.68 12.21
N GLY A 319 14.15 1.44 12.76
CA GLY A 319 15.40 1.84 12.15
C GLY A 319 15.93 0.82 11.16
N SER A 320 16.96 1.21 10.41
CA SER A 320 17.81 0.30 9.64
C SER A 320 19.15 0.16 10.35
N TYR A 321 19.74 -1.02 10.38
CA TYR A 321 21.04 -1.19 11.05
C TYR A 321 22.16 -0.35 10.40
N GLN A 322 22.15 -0.26 9.07
CA GLN A 322 23.11 0.54 8.30
C GLN A 322 22.56 1.92 7.90
N GLN A 323 23.43 2.93 7.91
CA GLN A 323 23.06 4.30 7.54
C GLN A 323 22.64 4.38 6.08
N GLY A 324 21.52 5.06 5.82
CA GLY A 324 21.02 5.30 4.46
C GLY A 324 20.44 4.07 3.77
N GLN A 325 20.32 2.94 4.48
CA GLN A 325 19.49 1.82 4.05
C GLN A 325 18.06 2.04 4.50
N ASN A 326 17.12 1.71 3.63
CA ASN A 326 15.69 1.75 3.91
C ASN A 326 15.11 0.41 3.48
N ALA A 327 14.17 -0.13 4.26
CA ALA A 327 13.51 -1.40 3.94
C ALA A 327 12.02 -1.36 4.27
N ALA A 328 11.20 -1.91 3.39
CA ALA A 328 9.81 -2.20 3.72
C ALA A 328 9.76 -3.13 4.94
N TYR A 329 8.85 -2.83 5.87
CA TYR A 329 8.62 -3.71 7.00
C TYR A 329 7.13 -3.89 7.29
N ARG A 330 6.85 -4.94 8.07
CA ARG A 330 5.61 -5.16 8.79
C ARG A 330 5.87 -4.98 10.27
N LEU A 331 5.11 -4.10 10.94
CA LEU A 331 5.14 -3.90 12.38
C LEU A 331 3.92 -4.60 12.99
N GLY A 332 4.17 -5.60 13.82
CA GLY A 332 3.14 -6.40 14.48
C GLY A 332 3.02 -6.10 15.97
N PHE A 333 1.79 -6.16 16.46
CA PHE A 333 1.42 -6.12 17.87
C PHE A 333 0.69 -7.41 18.23
N SER A 334 1.09 -8.09 19.31
CA SER A 334 0.44 -9.34 19.74
C SER A 334 0.49 -9.56 21.25
N GLU A 335 -0.56 -10.14 21.82
CA GLU A 335 -0.57 -10.62 23.21
C GLU A 335 -0.15 -12.11 23.30
N LEU A 336 0.03 -12.78 22.16
CA LEU A 336 0.36 -14.20 22.07
C LEU A 336 1.87 -14.44 22.05
N SER A 337 2.37 -15.25 22.98
CA SER A 337 3.81 -15.61 23.05
C SER A 337 4.30 -16.49 21.90
N SER A 338 3.40 -17.04 21.09
CA SER A 338 3.73 -17.82 19.90
C SER A 338 3.95 -16.97 18.65
N VAL A 339 3.55 -15.69 18.67
CA VAL A 339 3.69 -14.79 17.53
C VAL A 339 5.09 -14.16 17.55
N THR A 340 5.81 -14.31 16.44
CA THR A 340 7.19 -13.86 16.24
C THR A 340 7.29 -12.96 15.00
N PRO A 341 8.39 -12.23 14.75
CA PRO A 341 8.63 -11.58 13.46
C PRO A 341 8.24 -12.41 12.24
N ASN A 342 8.64 -13.69 12.16
CA ASN A 342 8.32 -14.53 11.01
C ASN A 342 6.82 -14.83 10.85
N SER A 343 6.04 -14.82 11.93
CA SER A 343 4.59 -15.01 11.87
C SER A 343 3.85 -13.87 11.15
N ILE A 344 4.48 -12.69 11.06
CA ILE A 344 3.97 -11.50 10.37
C ILE A 344 4.72 -11.26 9.06
N ALA A 345 5.18 -12.29 8.36
CA ALA A 345 5.84 -12.14 7.05
C ALA A 345 4.88 -12.04 5.84
N GLN A 346 3.61 -12.43 5.99
CA GLN A 346 2.62 -12.55 4.89
C GLN A 346 1.81 -11.29 4.58
#